data_AF-A0AA37I629-F1
#
_entry.id   AF-A0AA37I629-F1
#
_cell.length_a   1.000
_cell.length_b   1.000
_cell.length_c   1.000
_cell.angle_alpha   90.00
_cell.angle_beta   90.00
_cell.angle_gamma   90.00
#
_symmetry.space_group_name_H-M   'P 1'
#
loop_
_entity.id
_entity.type
_entity.pdbx_description
1 polymer ?
#
loop_
_entity_poly.entity_id
_entity_poly.type
_entity_poly.pdbx_seq_one_letter_code
_entity_poly.pdbx_strand_id
1 'polypeptide(L)'
;MPLWRLNPNDLFSGLRGRFARVRRAILCPADDRSAGARQLYRRALENTFSKLRIYMTTIVLKENEPFDVAIRRFRRTIERNGLIAELRERQSYEKPTTERKRKKAAAVARLRKRLRSQMLPKKMH
;
A
#
# COMPACT_ATOMS: atom_id res chain seq x y z
N MET A 1 -44.96 -27.31 14.97
CA MET A 1 -45.24 -25.88 15.19
C MET A 1 -45.32 -25.66 16.70
N PRO A 2 -44.79 -24.58 17.31
CA PRO A 2 -44.22 -23.38 16.70
C PRO A 2 -42.93 -22.81 17.35
N LEU A 3 -42.25 -22.01 16.53
CA LEU A 3 -41.64 -20.70 16.77
C LEU A 3 -40.74 -20.40 17.99
N TRP A 4 -39.50 -20.03 17.67
CA TRP A 4 -38.82 -18.80 18.10
C TRP A 4 -39.00 -18.38 19.56
N ARG A 5 -38.05 -18.78 20.40
CA ARG A 5 -37.54 -17.87 21.43
C ARG A 5 -36.03 -17.74 21.26
N LEU A 6 -35.67 -16.89 20.30
CA LEU A 6 -34.36 -16.25 20.29
C LEU A 6 -34.18 -15.56 21.64
N ASN A 7 -33.08 -15.86 22.34
CA ASN A 7 -32.40 -14.83 23.11
C ASN A 7 -31.03 -14.61 22.44
N PRO A 8 -30.88 -13.59 21.57
CA PRO A 8 -29.66 -13.36 20.79
C PRO A 8 -28.46 -12.83 21.59
N ASN A 9 -28.53 -12.83 22.93
CA ASN A 9 -27.57 -12.14 23.79
C ASN A 9 -26.54 -13.04 24.48
N ASP A 10 -26.56 -14.36 24.25
CA ASP A 10 -25.56 -15.29 24.83
C ASP A 10 -24.31 -15.49 23.96
N LEU A 11 -24.15 -14.68 22.90
CA LEU A 11 -22.92 -14.58 22.09
C LEU A 11 -22.18 -13.24 22.30
N PHE A 12 -22.53 -12.49 23.35
CA PHE A 12 -21.89 -11.21 23.68
C PHE A 12 -21.52 -11.07 25.17
N SER A 13 -20.72 -12.02 25.68
CA SER A 13 -20.02 -11.88 26.96
C SER A 13 -18.50 -12.13 26.85
N GLY A 14 -17.94 -11.92 25.65
CA GLY A 14 -16.49 -12.04 25.38
C GLY A 14 -15.83 -10.83 24.70
N LEU A 15 -16.52 -9.68 24.65
CA LEU A 15 -16.02 -8.44 24.05
C LEU A 15 -16.09 -7.26 25.04
N ARG A 16 -15.47 -7.42 26.22
CA ARG A 16 -15.02 -6.27 27.01
C ARG A 16 -13.51 -6.33 27.12
N GLY A 17 -12.84 -5.85 26.08
CA GLY A 17 -11.38 -5.80 26.10
C GLY A 17 -10.65 -5.29 24.85
N ARG A 18 -11.31 -4.80 23.79
CA ARG A 18 -10.59 -4.25 22.61
C ARG A 18 -11.32 -3.10 21.87
N PHE A 19 -12.16 -2.34 22.57
CA PHE A 19 -12.72 -1.07 22.06
C PHE A 19 -12.51 0.10 23.04
N ALA A 20 -11.32 0.16 23.64
CA ALA A 20 -10.81 1.34 24.35
C ALA A 20 -9.56 1.87 23.63
N ARG A 21 -9.71 2.23 22.35
CA ARG A 21 -8.75 3.11 21.65
C ARG A 21 -9.40 3.85 20.50
N VAL A 22 -10.60 4.37 20.72
CA VAL A 22 -11.18 5.44 19.90
C VAL A 22 -11.83 6.41 20.88
N ARG A 23 -11.42 7.67 20.82
CA ARG A 23 -11.70 8.77 21.78
C ARG A 23 -10.84 8.83 23.04
N ARG A 24 -9.53 9.02 22.85
CA ARG A 24 -8.78 9.98 23.66
C ARG A 24 -7.59 10.53 22.87
N ALA A 25 -7.87 11.56 22.09
CA ALA A 25 -6.91 12.57 21.66
C ALA A 25 -7.69 13.82 21.18
N ILE A 26 -8.67 14.25 21.97
CA ILE A 26 -9.11 15.64 21.99
C ILE A 26 -8.91 16.10 23.44
N LEU A 27 -7.64 16.18 23.83
CA LEU A 27 -7.18 17.14 24.80
C LEU A 27 -5.76 17.42 24.37
N CYS A 28 -5.56 18.59 23.78
CA CYS A 28 -4.25 19.14 23.51
C CYS A 28 -3.55 19.36 24.86
N PRO A 29 -2.37 18.77 25.13
CA PRO A 29 -1.41 19.39 26.02
C PRO A 29 -0.76 20.51 25.21
N ALA A 30 -1.11 21.74 25.54
CA ALA A 30 -0.40 22.92 25.12
C ALA A 30 0.91 22.96 25.91
N ASP A 31 2.02 22.48 25.34
CA ASP A 31 3.38 22.72 25.81
C ASP A 31 4.36 22.69 24.60
N ASP A 32 4.60 23.87 24.04
CA ASP A 32 5.85 24.37 23.42
C ASP A 32 6.73 23.47 22.53
N ARG A 33 6.14 22.69 21.61
CA ARG A 33 6.85 22.17 20.40
C ARG A 33 6.02 22.26 19.10
N SER A 34 5.24 23.32 19.00
CA SER A 34 4.17 23.54 18.01
C SER A 34 4.61 24.01 16.60
N ALA A 35 5.90 24.00 16.28
CA ALA A 35 6.39 24.30 14.92
C ALA A 35 6.45 23.06 13.99
N GLY A 36 6.63 21.85 14.54
CA GLY A 36 6.84 20.64 13.73
C GLY A 36 5.55 19.97 13.21
N ALA A 37 4.45 20.06 13.98
CA ALA A 37 3.21 19.33 13.68
C ALA A 37 2.48 19.88 12.44
N ARG A 38 2.53 21.20 12.21
CA ARG A 38 1.95 21.85 11.03
C ARG A 38 2.71 21.48 9.74
N GLN A 39 4.04 21.32 9.83
CA GLN A 39 4.87 20.93 8.70
C GLN A 39 4.65 19.47 8.28
N LEU A 40 4.47 18.57 9.26
CA LEU A 40 4.19 17.16 9.01
C LEU A 40 2.84 16.94 8.33
N TYR A 41 1.81 17.71 8.69
CA TYR A 41 0.50 17.64 8.03
C TYR A 41 0.53 18.21 6.61
N ARG A 42 1.24 19.33 6.39
CA ARG A 42 1.44 19.91 5.04
C ARG A 42 2.19 18.93 4.11
N ARG A 43 3.27 18.30 4.59
CA ARG A 43 4.01 17.23 3.87
C ARG A 43 3.16 16.00 3.58
N ALA A 44 2.28 15.61 4.51
CA ALA A 44 1.39 14.47 4.32
C ALA A 44 0.37 14.76 3.21
N LEU A 45 -0.19 15.98 3.16
CA LEU A 45 -1.15 16.38 2.13
C LEU A 45 -0.51 16.51 0.73
N GLU A 46 0.71 17.04 0.62
CA GLU A 46 1.46 17.10 -0.66
C GLU A 46 1.74 15.70 -1.24
N ASN A 47 2.04 14.72 -0.37
CA ASN A 47 2.22 13.32 -0.76
C ASN A 47 0.91 12.65 -1.20
N THR A 48 -0.23 13.06 -0.68
CA THR A 48 -1.55 12.57 -1.14
C THR A 48 -2.03 13.25 -2.42
N PHE A 49 -1.70 14.52 -2.63
CA PHE A 49 -2.15 15.29 -3.80
C PHE A 49 -1.45 14.86 -5.10
N SER A 50 -0.15 14.53 -5.02
CA SER A 50 0.56 13.88 -6.14
C SER A 50 0.00 12.50 -6.49
N LYS A 51 -0.66 11.83 -5.53
CA LYS A 51 -1.27 10.51 -5.69
C LYS A 51 -2.67 10.54 -6.32
N LEU A 52 -3.36 11.68 -6.28
CA LEU A 52 -4.67 11.90 -6.93
C LEU A 52 -4.56 12.42 -8.37
N ARG A 53 -3.36 12.86 -8.79
CA ARG A 53 -3.04 13.23 -10.19
C ARG A 53 -2.66 12.02 -11.05
N ILE A 54 -3.09 10.82 -10.67
CA ILE A 54 -2.80 9.54 -11.32
C ILE A 54 -4.04 9.09 -12.11
N TYR A 55 -4.40 9.83 -13.15
CA TYR A 55 -5.33 9.25 -14.13
C TYR A 55 -4.85 9.28 -15.56
N MET A 56 -3.76 9.95 -15.92
CA MET A 56 -3.13 9.76 -17.24
C MET A 56 -1.62 10.01 -17.18
N THR A 57 -0.82 9.04 -17.63
CA THR A 57 0.64 9.16 -17.77
C THR A 57 0.99 10.13 -18.89
N THR A 58 1.21 11.39 -18.56
CA THR A 58 1.66 12.41 -19.52
C THR A 58 3.17 12.55 -19.48
N ILE A 59 3.81 12.53 -20.65
CA ILE A 59 5.24 12.81 -20.81
C ILE A 59 5.38 13.99 -21.76
N VAL A 60 5.99 15.06 -21.26
CA VAL A 60 6.30 16.25 -22.05
C VAL A 60 7.67 16.03 -22.70
N LEU A 61 7.70 16.13 -24.02
CA LEU A 61 8.95 16.10 -24.80
C LEU A 61 9.68 17.43 -24.61
N LYS A 62 11.00 17.36 -24.44
CA LYS A 62 11.87 18.54 -24.48
C LYS A 62 12.50 18.65 -25.87
N GLU A 63 12.75 19.87 -26.33
CA GLU A 63 13.16 20.17 -27.72
C GLU A 63 14.48 19.51 -28.15
N ASN A 64 15.33 19.08 -27.20
CA ASN A 64 16.63 18.45 -27.48
C ASN A 64 16.68 16.94 -27.17
N GLU A 65 15.54 16.26 -27.05
CA GLU A 65 15.51 14.81 -26.77
C GLU A 65 15.23 13.98 -28.03
N PRO A 66 16.06 12.98 -28.36
CA PRO A 66 15.76 12.06 -29.45
C PRO A 66 14.51 11.24 -29.09
N PHE A 67 13.63 11.05 -30.07
CA PHE A 67 12.31 10.44 -29.92
C PHE A 67 12.34 9.06 -29.22
N ASP A 68 13.36 8.24 -29.50
CA ASP A 68 13.53 6.92 -28.89
C ASP A 68 13.69 6.97 -27.37
N VAL A 69 14.33 8.03 -26.86
CA VAL A 69 14.51 8.23 -25.42
C VAL A 69 13.18 8.56 -24.75
N ALA A 70 12.31 9.30 -25.43
CA ALA A 70 10.98 9.60 -24.93
C ALA A 70 10.09 8.36 -24.84
N ILE A 71 10.10 7.49 -25.86
CA ILE A 71 9.39 6.20 -25.82
C ILE A 71 9.87 5.34 -24.65
N ARG A 72 11.19 5.32 -24.40
CA ARG A 72 11.76 4.56 -23.28
C ARG A 72 11.28 5.10 -21.93
N ARG A 73 11.19 6.43 -21.77
CA ARG A 73 10.64 7.06 -20.55
C ARG A 73 9.15 6.75 -20.39
N PHE A 74 8.40 6.71 -21.50
CA PHE A 74 6.99 6.32 -21.51
C PHE A 74 6.76 4.91 -21.00
N ARG A 75 7.45 3.92 -21.57
CA ARG A 75 7.36 2.53 -21.12
C ARG A 75 7.69 2.39 -19.63
N ARG A 76 8.78 3.01 -19.16
CA ARG A 76 9.17 3.00 -17.74
C ARG A 76 8.12 3.65 -16.84
N THR A 77 7.44 4.69 -17.29
CA THR A 77 6.43 5.40 -16.50
C THR A 77 5.16 4.57 -16.36
N ILE A 78 4.72 3.90 -17.44
CA ILE A 78 3.61 2.94 -17.40
C ILE A 78 3.93 1.75 -16.48
N GLU A 79 5.14 1.20 -16.59
CA GLU A 79 5.59 0.10 -15.74
C GLU A 79 5.67 0.49 -14.26
N ARG A 80 6.18 1.70 -13.97
CA ARG A 80 6.25 2.24 -12.60
C ARG A 80 4.86 2.44 -11.99
N ASN A 81 3.91 2.89 -12.78
CA ASN A 81 2.53 3.09 -12.33
C ASN A 81 1.79 1.76 -12.10
N GLY A 82 2.33 0.63 -12.58
CA GLY A 82 1.76 -0.69 -12.32
C GLY A 82 0.47 -0.99 -13.07
N LEU A 83 0.02 -0.12 -13.98
CA LEU A 83 -1.26 -0.24 -14.70
C LEU A 83 -1.42 -1.60 -15.41
N ILE A 84 -0.37 -2.07 -16.08
CA ILE A 84 -0.40 -3.35 -16.80
C ILE A 84 -0.48 -4.54 -15.82
N ALA A 85 0.18 -4.44 -14.65
CA ALA A 85 0.12 -5.48 -13.64
C ALA A 85 -1.28 -5.55 -13.01
N GLU A 86 -1.88 -4.40 -12.71
CA GLU A 86 -3.25 -4.33 -12.21
C GLU A 86 -4.26 -4.90 -13.20
N LEU A 87 -4.12 -4.59 -14.50
CA LEU A 87 -4.99 -5.16 -15.53
C LEU A 87 -4.90 -6.68 -15.59
N ARG A 88 -3.68 -7.25 -15.56
CA ARG A 88 -3.48 -8.71 -15.55
C ARG A 88 -4.10 -9.36 -14.32
N GLU A 89 -4.08 -8.69 -13.18
CA GLU A 89 -4.69 -9.20 -11.94
C GLU A 89 -6.22 -9.13 -11.96
N ARG A 90 -6.80 -8.12 -12.63
CA ARG A 90 -8.26 -7.96 -12.76
C ARG A 90 -8.89 -8.84 -13.84
N GLN A 91 -8.11 -9.34 -14.79
CA GLN A 91 -8.60 -10.21 -15.87
C GLN A 91 -9.15 -11.55 -15.38
N SER A 92 -8.66 -12.07 -14.26
CA SER A 92 -9.07 -13.37 -13.71
C SER A 92 -9.61 -13.21 -12.29
N TYR A 93 -10.74 -13.86 -11.99
CA TYR A 93 -11.20 -13.97 -10.61
C TYR A 93 -10.23 -14.85 -9.81
N GLU A 94 -9.51 -14.24 -8.87
CA GLU A 94 -8.66 -14.96 -7.92
C GLU A 94 -9.45 -15.22 -6.63
N LYS A 95 -9.54 -16.48 -6.20
CA LYS A 95 -10.19 -16.82 -4.92
C LYS A 95 -9.43 -16.16 -3.75
N PRO A 96 -10.09 -15.71 -2.68
CA PRO A 96 -9.41 -15.05 -1.55
C PRO A 96 -8.32 -15.92 -0.90
N THR A 97 -8.43 -17.25 -0.98
CA THR A 97 -7.41 -18.17 -0.47
C THR A 97 -6.16 -18.20 -1.36
N THR A 98 -6.31 -18.12 -2.68
CA THR A 98 -5.18 -18.11 -3.63
C THR A 98 -4.43 -16.78 -3.57
N GLU A 99 -5.14 -15.66 -3.40
CA GLU A 99 -4.49 -14.35 -3.21
C GLU A 99 -3.57 -14.34 -1.98
N ARG A 100 -4.04 -14.89 -0.85
CA ARG A 100 -3.27 -14.97 0.40
C ARG A 100 -2.01 -15.82 0.20
N LYS A 101 -2.10 -16.93 -0.54
CA LYS A 101 -0.94 -17.79 -0.87
C LYS A 101 0.05 -17.07 -1.78
N ARG A 102 -0.43 -16.39 -2.83
CA ARG A 102 0.37 -15.61 -3.78
C ARG A 102 1.13 -14.48 -3.09
N LYS A 103 0.46 -13.71 -2.22
CA LYS A 103 1.08 -12.62 -1.44
C LYS A 103 2.18 -13.13 -0.51
N LYS A 104 1.95 -14.24 0.19
CA LYS A 104 2.96 -14.89 1.05
C LYS A 104 4.17 -15.38 0.25
N ALA A 105 3.94 -16.06 -0.88
CA ALA A 105 5.02 -16.53 -1.74
C ALA A 105 5.86 -15.37 -2.30
N ALA A 106 5.21 -14.28 -2.75
CA ALA A 106 5.90 -13.08 -3.23
C ALA A 106 6.74 -12.41 -2.14
N ALA A 107 6.26 -12.35 -0.88
CA ALA A 107 7.02 -11.81 0.24
C ALA A 107 8.27 -12.64 0.54
N VAL A 108 8.14 -13.98 0.57
CA VAL A 108 9.26 -14.90 0.77
C VAL A 108 10.28 -14.78 -0.37
N ALA A 109 9.83 -14.68 -1.63
CA ALA A 109 10.72 -14.50 -2.77
C ALA A 109 11.51 -13.18 -2.69
N ARG A 110 10.86 -12.07 -2.30
CA ARG A 110 11.52 -10.77 -2.08
C ARG A 110 12.57 -10.83 -0.98
N LEU A 111 12.26 -11.49 0.13
CA LEU A 111 13.21 -11.69 1.23
C LEU A 111 14.42 -12.52 0.78
N ARG A 112 14.19 -13.65 0.09
CA ARG A 112 15.27 -14.50 -0.45
C ARG A 112 16.18 -13.73 -1.41
N LYS A 113 15.60 -12.88 -2.28
CA LYS A 113 16.38 -12.02 -3.17
C LYS A 113 17.24 -11.02 -2.39
N ARG A 114 16.67 -10.38 -1.36
CA ARG A 114 17.41 -9.44 -0.50
C ARG A 114 18.57 -10.11 0.22
N LEU A 115 18.32 -11.29 0.80
CA LEU A 115 19.36 -12.07 1.48
C LEU A 115 20.48 -12.46 0.50
N ARG A 116 20.13 -12.95 -0.70
CA ARG A 116 21.11 -13.28 -1.74
C ARG A 116 22.00 -12.07 -2.11
N SER A 117 21.43 -10.87 -2.22
CA SER A 117 22.20 -9.66 -2.50
C SER A 117 23.12 -9.24 -1.35
N GLN A 118 22.83 -9.64 -0.11
CA GLN A 118 23.66 -9.34 1.06
C GLN A 118 24.76 -10.39 1.28
N MET A 119 24.63 -11.58 0.71
CA MET A 119 25.62 -12.65 0.83
C MET A 119 26.80 -12.39 -0.12
N LEU A 120 28.01 -12.58 0.40
CA LEU A 120 29.23 -12.58 -0.41
C LEU A 120 29.18 -13.70 -1.46
N PRO A 121 29.75 -13.50 -2.65
CA PRO A 121 29.85 -14.56 -3.65
C PRO A 121 30.58 -15.76 -3.06
N LYS A 122 30.10 -16.97 -3.36
CA LYS A 122 30.72 -18.21 -2.89
C LYS A 122 32.15 -18.26 -3.43
N LYS A 123 33.13 -18.39 -2.53
CA LYS A 123 34.53 -18.61 -2.95
C LYS A 123 34.60 -19.89 -3.77
N MET A 124 35.06 -19.77 -5.01
CA MET A 124 35.45 -20.89 -5.83
C MET A 124 36.92 -21.14 -5.52
N HIS A 125 37.24 -22.34 -5.02
CA HIS A 125 38.59 -22.70 -4.61
C HIS A 125 39.42 -23.15 -5.81
#